data_AF-A0A9J7M2R6-F1
#
_entry.id   AF-A0A9J7M2R6-F1
#
_cell.length_a   1.000
_cell.length_b   1.000
_cell.length_c   1.000
_cell.angle_alpha   90.00
_cell.angle_beta   90.00
_cell.angle_gamma   90.00
#
_symmetry.space_group_name_H-M   'P 1'
#
loop_
_entity.id
_entity.type
_entity.pdbx_description
1 polymer ?
#
loop_
_entity_poly.entity_id
_entity_poly.type
_entity_poly.pdbx_seq_one_letter_code
_entity_poly.pdbx_strand_id
1 'polypeptide(L)'
;MGAAEWFIHPVDPAVAPDYYNIIKQPMDFSTIKKKLEGGQYNSMEEFHSDMQLIKSNCFQYNPPGHEARRDCEEVFNFYLHEYGKLMEKCKTVVVVPKSPKKFKLDVSKSPSKSL
;
A
#
# COMPACT_ATOMS: atom_id res chain seq x y z
N MET A 1 16.73 7.89 15.72
CA MET A 1 16.25 7.77 14.32
C MET A 1 14.89 7.11 14.36
N GLY A 2 13.99 7.40 13.43
CA GLY A 2 12.69 6.70 13.38
C GLY A 2 12.88 5.28 12.86
N ALA A 3 12.03 4.32 13.27
CA ALA A 3 12.13 2.92 12.85
C ALA A 3 12.14 2.73 11.31
N ALA A 4 11.52 3.65 10.57
CA ALA A 4 11.47 3.59 9.11
C ALA A 4 12.77 4.00 8.40
N GLU A 5 13.72 4.63 9.08
CA GLU A 5 14.88 5.30 8.46
C GLU A 5 15.69 4.37 7.54
N TRP A 6 15.92 3.13 7.99
CA TRP A 6 16.66 2.10 7.25
C TRP A 6 16.08 1.75 5.87
N PHE A 7 14.80 2.05 5.65
CA PHE A 7 14.03 1.54 4.51
C PHE A 7 13.57 2.65 3.56
N ILE A 8 13.93 3.92 3.84
CA ILE A 8 13.51 5.07 3.02
C ILE A 8 14.16 5.02 1.63
N HIS A 9 15.45 4.71 1.59
CA HIS A 9 16.27 4.73 0.38
C HIS A 9 16.94 3.37 0.13
N PRO A 10 17.44 3.11 -1.09
CA PRO A 10 18.24 1.92 -1.35
C PRO A 10 19.38 1.81 -0.35
N VAL A 11 19.64 0.58 0.12
CA VAL A 11 20.70 0.30 1.10
C VAL A 11 22.06 0.70 0.53
N ASP A 12 22.80 1.55 1.25
CA ASP A 12 24.15 1.94 0.86
C ASP A 12 25.14 0.79 1.17
N PRO A 13 25.83 0.24 0.14
CA PRO A 13 26.76 -0.86 0.34
C PRO A 13 28.00 -0.47 1.15
N ALA A 14 28.29 0.83 1.31
CA ALA A 14 29.38 1.30 2.16
C ALA A 14 29.11 1.08 3.66
N VAL A 15 27.83 1.07 4.06
CA VAL A 15 27.40 0.86 5.45
C VAL A 15 26.80 -0.52 5.70
N ALA A 16 26.49 -1.26 4.63
CA ALA A 16 25.97 -2.63 4.67
C ALA A 16 26.89 -3.57 3.85
N PRO A 17 27.97 -4.08 4.46
CA PRO A 17 28.91 -5.00 3.80
C PRO A 17 28.18 -6.20 3.18
N ASP A 18 28.57 -6.57 1.96
CA ASP A 18 28.03 -7.72 1.22
C ASP A 18 26.51 -7.71 0.97
N TYR A 19 25.80 -6.60 1.17
CA TYR A 19 24.35 -6.55 1.05
C TYR A 19 23.85 -7.07 -0.30
N TYR A 20 24.41 -6.58 -1.42
CA TYR A 20 24.02 -7.02 -2.77
C TYR A 20 24.57 -8.41 -3.15
N ASN A 21 25.52 -8.95 -2.38
CA ASN A 21 25.96 -10.33 -2.52
C ASN A 21 24.95 -11.30 -1.86
N ILE A 22 24.27 -10.86 -0.81
CA ILE A 22 23.27 -11.67 -0.07
C ILE A 22 21.87 -11.46 -0.65
N ILE A 23 21.45 -10.20 -0.81
CA ILE A 23 20.12 -9.79 -1.24
C ILE A 23 20.07 -9.62 -2.75
N LYS A 24 19.26 -10.44 -3.42
CA LYS A 24 19.18 -10.51 -4.89
C LYS A 24 18.13 -9.61 -5.51
N GLN A 25 17.12 -9.21 -4.74
CA GLN A 25 16.07 -8.30 -5.18
C GLN A 25 15.91 -7.18 -4.14
N PRO A 26 16.79 -6.16 -4.16
CA PRO A 26 16.69 -5.01 -3.27
C PRO A 26 15.38 -4.25 -3.49
N MET A 27 14.83 -3.70 -2.42
CA MET A 27 13.64 -2.85 -2.45
C MET A 27 13.69 -1.84 -1.30
N ASP A 28 13.04 -0.70 -1.47
CA ASP A 28 12.98 0.41 -0.51
C ASP A 28 11.73 1.27 -0.76
N PHE A 29 11.35 2.11 0.21
CA PHE A 29 10.14 2.92 0.13
C PHE A 29 10.20 3.99 -0.96
N SER A 30 11.37 4.57 -1.27
CA SER A 30 11.48 5.54 -2.37
C SER A 30 11.26 4.87 -3.73
N THR A 31 11.72 3.62 -3.90
CA THR A 31 11.45 2.83 -5.10
C THR A 31 9.97 2.45 -5.20
N ILE A 32 9.36 1.96 -4.12
CA ILE A 32 7.92 1.66 -4.08
C ILE A 32 7.09 2.91 -4.41
N LYS A 33 7.45 4.07 -3.83
CA LYS A 33 6.79 5.34 -4.11
C LYS A 33 6.84 5.69 -5.60
N LYS A 34 8.01 5.59 -6.23
CA LYS A 34 8.16 5.83 -7.68
C LYS A 34 7.34 4.86 -8.53
N LYS A 35 7.29 3.57 -8.15
CA LYS A 35 6.46 2.57 -8.84
C LYS A 35 4.97 2.91 -8.74
N LEU A 36 4.54 3.34 -7.55
CA LEU A 36 3.15 3.76 -7.30
C LEU A 36 2.78 5.01 -8.09
N GLU A 37 3.57 6.07 -8.02
CA GLU A 37 3.36 7.33 -8.74
C GLU A 37 3.45 7.15 -10.27
N GLY A 38 4.26 6.18 -10.71
CA GLY A 38 4.38 5.80 -12.12
C GLY A 38 3.30 4.84 -12.62
N GLY A 39 2.32 4.45 -11.78
CA GLY A 39 1.25 3.54 -12.18
C GLY A 39 1.72 2.12 -12.53
N GLN A 40 2.83 1.66 -11.95
CA GLN A 40 3.44 0.36 -12.28
C GLN A 40 2.82 -0.82 -11.52
N TYR A 41 1.88 -0.57 -10.61
CA TYR A 41 1.14 -1.61 -9.90
C TYR A 41 -0.25 -1.77 -10.50
N ASN A 42 -0.55 -2.96 -10.99
CA ASN A 42 -1.88 -3.30 -11.52
C ASN A 42 -2.85 -3.70 -10.40
N SER A 43 -2.33 -4.04 -9.22
CA SER A 43 -3.14 -4.44 -8.08
C SER A 43 -2.49 -4.09 -6.73
N MET A 44 -3.31 -4.14 -5.68
CA MET A 44 -2.83 -3.95 -4.29
C MET A 44 -1.88 -5.06 -3.87
N GLU A 45 -2.04 -6.27 -4.41
CA GLU A 45 -1.19 -7.43 -4.13
C GLU A 45 0.22 -7.23 -4.69
N GLU A 46 0.38 -6.61 -5.86
CA GLU A 46 1.71 -6.29 -6.40
C GLU A 46 2.45 -5.27 -5.51
N PHE A 47 1.77 -4.21 -5.05
CA PHE A 47 2.31 -3.28 -4.07
C PHE A 47 2.66 -3.98 -2.75
N HIS A 48 1.77 -4.85 -2.25
CA HIS A 48 2.00 -5.62 -1.04
C HIS A 48 3.22 -6.55 -1.16
N SER A 49 3.45 -7.12 -2.33
CA SER A 49 4.59 -8.00 -2.59
C SER A 49 5.92 -7.27 -2.44
N ASP A 50 6.04 -6.03 -2.94
CA ASP A 50 7.25 -5.23 -2.74
C ASP A 50 7.44 -4.82 -1.27
N MET A 51 6.35 -4.54 -0.55
CA MET A 51 6.43 -4.30 0.89
C MET A 51 6.95 -5.55 1.62
N GLN A 52 6.41 -6.73 1.34
CA GLN A 52 6.92 -7.99 1.92
C GLN A 52 8.37 -8.25 1.52
N LEU A 53 8.79 -7.85 0.32
CA LEU A 53 10.17 -7.99 -0.13
C LEU A 53 11.13 -7.20 0.78
N ILE A 54 10.81 -5.94 1.14
CA ILE A 54 11.59 -5.16 2.12
C ILE A 54 11.73 -5.91 3.44
N LYS A 55 10.63 -6.44 3.99
CA LYS A 55 10.65 -7.22 5.24
C LYS A 55 11.53 -8.46 5.13
N SER A 56 11.37 -9.22 4.06
CA SER A 56 12.13 -10.46 3.84
C SER A 56 13.63 -10.19 3.70
N ASN A 57 14.01 -9.15 2.94
CA ASN A 57 15.40 -8.74 2.77
C ASN A 57 16.01 -8.28 4.10
N CYS A 58 15.26 -7.51 4.90
CA CYS A 58 15.72 -7.10 6.22
C CYS A 58 16.05 -8.31 7.10
N PHE A 59 15.17 -9.31 7.13
CA PHE A 59 15.31 -10.50 7.98
C PHE A 59 16.38 -11.47 7.47
N GLN A 60 16.62 -11.49 6.15
CA GLN A 60 17.66 -12.29 5.54
C GLN A 60 19.05 -11.69 5.80
N TYR A 61 19.19 -10.38 5.69
CA TYR A 61 20.48 -9.71 5.88
C TYR A 61 20.82 -9.49 7.37
N ASN A 62 19.85 -9.06 8.17
CA ASN A 62 20.08 -8.67 9.56
C ASN A 62 19.80 -9.85 10.51
N PRO A 63 20.75 -10.25 11.36
CA PRO A 63 20.56 -11.35 12.30
C PRO A 63 19.57 -10.99 13.43
N PRO A 64 19.02 -11.99 14.15
CA PRO A 64 18.23 -11.75 15.36
C PRO A 64 18.98 -10.85 16.36
N GLY A 65 18.26 -9.88 16.93
CA GLY A 65 18.82 -8.90 17.88
C GLY A 65 19.41 -7.64 17.25
N HIS A 66 19.66 -7.62 15.93
CA HIS A 66 20.12 -6.42 15.22
C HIS A 66 19.06 -5.30 15.27
N GLU A 67 19.48 -4.04 15.41
CA GLU A 67 18.57 -2.89 15.54
C GLU A 67 17.64 -2.74 14.33
N ALA A 68 18.19 -2.73 13.11
CA ALA A 68 17.39 -2.66 11.90
C ALA A 68 16.33 -3.77 11.78
N ARG A 69 16.57 -4.96 12.37
CA ARG A 69 15.59 -6.05 12.37
C ARG A 69 14.42 -5.76 13.32
N ARG A 70 14.70 -5.21 14.50
CA ARG A 70 13.65 -4.78 15.46
C ARG A 70 12.82 -3.64 14.86
N ASP A 71 13.47 -2.67 14.25
CA ASP A 71 12.81 -1.54 13.59
C ASP A 71 11.95 -2.02 12.41
N CYS A 72 12.43 -3.02 11.65
CA CYS A 72 11.64 -3.65 10.61
C CYS A 72 10.37 -4.32 11.17
N GLU A 73 10.44 -4.98 12.33
CA GLU A 73 9.25 -5.55 12.97
C GLU A 73 8.22 -4.47 13.31
N GLU A 74 8.66 -3.36 13.90
CA GLU A 74 7.79 -2.23 14.24
C GLU A 74 7.09 -1.65 13.01
N VAL A 75 7.87 -1.32 11.97
CA VAL A 75 7.36 -0.77 10.71
C VAL A 75 6.34 -1.72 10.07
N PHE A 76 6.63 -3.02 10.03
CA PHE A 76 5.76 -3.99 9.37
C PHE A 76 4.54 -4.39 10.20
N ASN A 77 4.61 -4.30 11.53
CA ASN A 77 3.42 -4.45 12.38
C ASN A 77 2.42 -3.31 12.11
N PHE A 78 2.90 -2.07 12.03
CA PHE A 78 2.07 -0.93 11.65
C PHE A 78 1.51 -1.09 10.23
N TYR A 79 2.37 -1.42 9.25
CA TYR A 79 1.95 -1.59 7.86
C TYR A 79 0.88 -2.67 7.69
N LEU A 80 1.05 -3.85 8.29
CA LEU A 80 0.10 -4.95 8.15
C LEU A 80 -1.28 -4.60 8.74
N HIS A 81 -1.30 -3.83 9.83
CA HIS A 81 -2.53 -3.31 10.41
C HIS A 81 -3.26 -2.36 9.45
N GLU A 82 -2.55 -1.38 8.88
CA GLU A 82 -3.14 -0.43 7.93
C GLU A 82 -3.55 -1.09 6.61
N TYR A 83 -2.73 -2.02 6.10
CA TYR A 83 -3.06 -2.82 4.92
C TYR A 83 -4.33 -3.65 5.15
N GLY A 84 -4.47 -4.30 6.31
CA GLY A 84 -5.69 -5.02 6.68
C GLY A 84 -6.93 -4.14 6.65
N LYS A 85 -6.88 -2.96 7.27
CA LYS A 85 -8.00 -1.99 7.24
C LYS A 85 -8.34 -1.55 5.82
N LEU A 86 -7.33 -1.32 4.98
CA LEU A 86 -7.53 -0.93 3.58
C LEU A 86 -8.25 -2.04 2.80
N MET A 87 -7.81 -3.28 2.96
CA MET A 87 -8.42 -4.43 2.29
C MET A 87 -9.87 -4.67 2.73
N GLU A 88 -10.19 -4.48 4.01
CA GLU A 88 -11.58 -4.57 4.48
C GLU A 88 -12.49 -3.47 3.87
N LYS A 89 -11.99 -2.24 3.74
CA LYS A 89 -12.73 -1.17 3.06
C LYS A 89 -12.98 -1.51 1.59
N CYS A 90 -11.99 -2.03 0.87
CA CYS A 90 -12.14 -2.40 -0.54
C CYS A 90 -13.16 -3.53 -0.75
N LYS A 91 -13.25 -4.50 0.16
CA LYS A 91 -14.32 -5.53 0.12
C LYS A 91 -15.73 -4.92 0.15
N THR A 92 -15.94 -3.84 0.89
CA THR A 92 -17.25 -3.17 0.93
C THR A 92 -17.59 -2.37 -0.33
N VAL A 93 -16.59 -1.99 -1.13
CA VAL A 93 -16.80 -1.23 -2.38
C VAL A 93 -17.19 -2.15 -3.54
N VAL A 94 -16.63 -3.37 -3.59
CA VAL A 94 -16.91 -4.34 -4.68
C VAL A 94 -18.32 -4.96 -4.56
N VAL A 95 -18.95 -4.91 -3.38
CA VAL A 95 -20.25 -5.57 -3.11
C VAL A 95 -21.46 -4.65 -3.33
N VAL A 96 -21.30 -3.39 -3.77
CA VAL A 96 -22.44 -2.51 -4.06
C VAL A 96 -22.61 -2.25 -5.57
N PRO A 97 -23.31 -3.11 -6.32
CA PRO A 97 -23.98 -2.72 -7.54
C PRO A 97 -25.37 -2.16 -7.17
N LYS A 98 -25.54 -0.83 -7.21
CA LYS A 98 -26.88 -0.23 -7.31
C LYS A 98 -27.06 0.31 -8.73
N SER A 99 -27.81 -0.46 -9.52
CA SER A 99 -28.26 -0.15 -10.87
C SER A 99 -28.87 1.26 -11.00
N PRO A 100 -28.91 1.87 -12.20
CA PRO A 100 -29.44 3.21 -12.40
C PRO A 100 -30.94 3.28 -12.08
N LYS A 101 -31.35 4.25 -11.25
CA LYS A 101 -32.78 4.56 -11.09
C LYS A 101 -33.30 5.19 -12.38
N LYS A 102 -34.30 4.56 -13.01
CA LYS A 102 -35.05 5.10 -14.16
C LYS A 102 -35.54 6.53 -13.85
N PHE A 103 -35.22 7.48 -14.73
CA PHE A 103 -35.81 8.81 -14.72
C PHE A 103 -37.32 8.70 -14.95
N LYS A 104 -38.14 9.14 -13.99
CA LYS A 104 -39.56 9.40 -14.21
C LYS A 104 -39.72 10.90 -14.42
N LEU A 105 -40.14 11.29 -15.62
CA LEU A 105 -40.56 12.66 -15.90
C LEU A 105 -41.94 12.86 -15.28
N ASP A 106 -42.03 13.71 -14.26
CA ASP A 106 -43.29 14.04 -13.60
C ASP A 106 -43.92 15.25 -14.31
N VAL A 107 -44.96 15.01 -15.10
CA VAL A 107 -45.83 16.06 -15.66
C VAL A 107 -47.00 16.21 -14.70
N SER A 108 -46.88 17.10 -13.73
CA SER A 108 -48.01 17.51 -12.90
C SER A 108 -47.91 18.97 -12.48
N LYS A 109 -48.41 19.86 -13.35
CA LYS A 109 -49.00 21.14 -12.92
C LYS A 109 -50.24 21.47 -13.76
N SER A 110 -51.39 21.34 -13.12
CA SER A 110 -52.64 22.08 -13.40
C SER A 110 -53.29 22.30 -12.03
N PRO A 111 -53.87 23.48 -11.71
CA PRO A 111 -55.14 23.86 -12.36
C PRO A 111 -55.38 25.37 -12.58
N SER A 112 -56.29 25.63 -13.53
CA SER A 112 -57.36 26.66 -13.58
C SER A 112 -57.10 28.10 -13.11
N LYS A 113 -57.34 29.06 -14.00
CA LYS A 113 -57.97 30.33 -13.65
C LYS A 113 -59.21 30.55 -14.50
N SER A 114 -60.31 30.76 -13.78
CA SER A 114 -61.63 31.21 -14.20
C SER A 114 -61.63 32.67 -14.66
N LEU A 115 -62.24 32.94 -15.82
CA LEU A 115 -63.34 33.89 -16.07
C LEU A 115 -63.76 33.77 -17.55
#